data_AF-A0A7K4JQ20-F1
#
_entry.id   AF-A0A7K4JQ20-F1
#
_cell.length_a   1.000
_cell.length_b   1.000
_cell.length_c   1.000
_cell.angle_alpha   90.00
_cell.angle_beta   90.00
_cell.angle_gamma   90.00
#
_symmetry.space_group_name_H-M   'P 1'
#
loop_
_entity.id
_entity.type
_entity.pdbx_description
1 polymer ?
#
loop_
_entity_poly.entity_id
_entity_poly.type
_entity_poly.pdbx_seq_one_letter_code
_entity_poly.pdbx_strand_id
1 'polypeptide(L)'
;SDSLAWKLFYMAGCFFVAAQNLEQWEEAVFDKNKGTVCLRTFDLYKKMLTFSKGGNEQVVALLNEIRDVNVEEETVRYFGKGYLVVLRFVTGFSHPLTQSAVLGCRSDVEAIARLITSFLELDRVESQDLSQSSETEASDADDPLDRY
;
A
#
# COMPACT_ATOMS: atom_id res chain seq x y z
N SER A 1 -9.05 -11.54 -50.72
CA SER A 1 -9.56 -11.99 -49.41
C SER A 1 -8.45 -12.41 -48.46
N ASP A 2 -7.34 -12.98 -48.96
CA ASP A 2 -6.28 -13.55 -48.13
C ASP A 2 -5.51 -12.54 -47.26
N SER A 3 -5.27 -11.30 -47.72
CA SER A 3 -4.49 -10.33 -46.92
C SER A 3 -5.20 -9.83 -45.67
N LEU A 4 -6.54 -9.82 -45.67
CA LEU A 4 -7.35 -9.42 -44.50
C LEU A 4 -7.36 -10.52 -43.44
N ALA A 5 -7.51 -11.78 -43.84
CA ALA A 5 -7.47 -12.92 -42.94
C ALA A 5 -6.10 -13.04 -42.25
N TRP A 6 -5.01 -12.89 -43.01
CA TRP A 6 -3.65 -12.89 -42.46
C TRP A 6 -3.41 -11.71 -41.51
N LYS A 7 -3.84 -10.49 -41.86
CA LYS A 7 -3.73 -9.33 -40.96
C LYS A 7 -4.53 -9.50 -39.67
N LEU A 8 -5.76 -10.01 -39.75
CA LEU A 8 -6.58 -10.31 -38.58
C LEU A 8 -5.93 -11.37 -37.70
N PHE A 9 -5.35 -12.41 -38.30
CA PHE A 9 -4.61 -13.44 -37.58
C PHE A 9 -3.40 -12.86 -36.84
N TYR A 10 -2.59 -12.02 -37.49
CA TYR A 10 -1.47 -11.35 -36.84
C TYR A 10 -1.92 -10.41 -35.71
N MET A 11 -2.95 -9.60 -35.94
CA MET A 11 -3.49 -8.70 -34.91
C MET A 11 -4.05 -9.47 -33.72
N ALA A 12 -4.79 -10.56 -33.96
CA ALA A 12 -5.32 -11.42 -32.91
C ALA A 12 -4.20 -12.14 -32.14
N GLY A 13 -3.16 -12.61 -32.83
CA GLY A 13 -1.99 -13.23 -32.20
C GLY A 13 -1.21 -12.25 -31.32
N CYS A 14 -0.92 -11.04 -31.82
CA CYS A 14 -0.29 -9.98 -31.03
C CYS A 14 -1.14 -9.59 -29.81
N PHE A 15 -2.46 -9.44 -30.00
CA PHE A 15 -3.37 -9.13 -28.90
C PHE A 15 -3.38 -10.24 -27.85
N PHE A 16 -3.40 -11.52 -28.24
CA PHE A 16 -3.38 -12.65 -27.33
C PHE A 16 -2.09 -12.75 -26.53
N VAL A 17 -0.93 -12.47 -27.16
CA VAL A 17 0.36 -12.42 -26.46
C VAL A 17 0.40 -11.25 -25.47
N ALA A 18 -0.06 -10.08 -25.89
CA ALA A 18 -0.16 -8.92 -25.01
C ALA A 18 -1.10 -9.18 -23.82
N ALA A 19 -2.25 -9.81 -24.08
CA ALA A 19 -3.23 -10.15 -23.06
C ALA A 19 -2.71 -11.19 -22.06
N GLN A 20 -1.87 -12.14 -22.48
CA GLN A 20 -1.22 -13.07 -21.56
C GLN A 20 -0.14 -12.40 -20.69
N ASN A 21 0.47 -11.32 -21.18
CA ASN A 21 1.42 -10.53 -20.38
C ASN A 21 0.74 -9.56 -19.41
N LEU A 22 -0.57 -9.34 -19.54
CA LEU A 22 -1.37 -8.67 -18.52
C LEU A 22 -1.60 -9.65 -17.36
N GLU A 23 -0.57 -9.78 -16.54
CA GLU A 23 -0.52 -10.65 -15.35
C GLU A 23 -1.48 -10.17 -14.24
N GLN A 24 -1.32 -10.73 -13.03
CA GLN A 24 -2.11 -10.42 -11.85
C GLN A 24 -2.16 -8.90 -11.58
N TRP A 25 -3.36 -8.34 -11.62
CA TRP A 25 -3.63 -6.97 -11.23
C TRP A 25 -3.95 -6.92 -9.74
N GLU A 26 -3.43 -5.90 -9.09
CA GLU A 26 -3.65 -5.65 -7.67
C GLU A 26 -4.42 -4.34 -7.51
N GLU A 27 -5.48 -4.38 -6.71
CA GLU A 27 -6.36 -3.25 -6.43
C GLU A 27 -6.48 -3.07 -4.92
N ALA A 28 -6.10 -1.90 -4.43
CA ALA A 28 -6.32 -1.48 -3.05
C ALA A 28 -7.39 -0.38 -3.01
N VAL A 29 -8.58 -0.69 -2.49
CA VAL A 29 -9.70 0.25 -2.37
C VAL A 29 -9.86 0.67 -0.92
N PHE A 30 -9.61 1.95 -0.65
CA PHE A 30 -9.85 2.57 0.66
C PHE A 30 -11.22 3.25 0.67
N ASP A 31 -12.21 2.64 1.31
CA ASP A 31 -13.56 3.20 1.42
C ASP A 31 -13.75 3.89 2.77
N LYS A 32 -13.64 5.23 2.78
CA LYS A 32 -13.87 6.06 3.98
C LYS A 32 -15.33 6.03 4.46
N ASN A 33 -16.30 5.81 3.57
CA ASN A 33 -17.71 5.80 3.95
C ASN A 33 -18.05 4.53 4.73
N LYS A 34 -17.44 3.41 4.36
CA LYS A 34 -17.61 2.12 5.03
C LYS A 34 -16.58 1.86 6.11
N GLY A 35 -15.46 2.60 6.12
CA GLY A 35 -14.34 2.36 7.01
C GLY A 35 -13.61 1.05 6.73
N THR A 36 -13.59 0.59 5.47
CA THR A 36 -12.97 -0.68 5.06
C THR A 36 -11.92 -0.50 3.98
N VAL A 37 -10.80 -1.19 4.11
CA VAL A 37 -9.78 -1.33 3.06
C VAL A 37 -9.96 -2.70 2.42
N CYS A 38 -10.11 -2.73 1.10
CA CYS A 38 -10.21 -3.95 0.33
C CYS A 38 -8.96 -4.09 -0.55
N LEU A 39 -8.12 -5.07 -0.25
CA LEU A 39 -7.01 -5.47 -1.08
C LEU A 39 -7.48 -6.65 -1.94
N ARG A 40 -7.40 -6.53 -3.25
CA ARG A 40 -7.87 -7.53 -4.20
C ARG A 40 -6.79 -7.81 -5.22
N THR A 41 -6.51 -9.09 -5.43
CA THR A 41 -5.68 -9.52 -6.56
C THR A 41 -6.57 -10.24 -7.56
N PHE A 42 -6.54 -9.82 -8.82
CA PHE A 42 -7.30 -10.47 -9.88
C PHE A 42 -6.48 -10.72 -11.13
N ASP A 43 -6.72 -11.86 -11.76
CA ASP A 43 -6.10 -12.23 -13.03
C ASP A 43 -6.90 -11.57 -14.17
N LEU A 44 -6.36 -10.48 -14.73
CA LEU A 44 -7.07 -9.71 -15.76
C LEU A 44 -7.30 -10.54 -17.02
N TYR A 45 -6.35 -11.39 -17.39
CA TYR A 45 -6.50 -12.33 -18.50
C TYR A 45 -7.68 -13.29 -18.26
N LYS A 46 -7.74 -13.95 -17.09
CA LYS A 46 -8.88 -14.83 -16.75
C LYS A 46 -10.19 -14.04 -16.67
N LYS A 47 -10.18 -12.82 -16.14
CA LYS A 47 -11.37 -11.95 -16.04
C LYS A 47 -11.90 -11.56 -17.42
N MET A 48 -11.02 -11.21 -18.36
CA MET A 48 -11.38 -10.85 -19.74
C MET A 48 -11.85 -12.06 -20.54
N LEU A 49 -11.19 -13.22 -20.41
CA LEU A 49 -11.54 -14.41 -21.17
C LEU A 49 -12.77 -15.14 -20.66
N THR A 50 -12.88 -15.26 -19.34
CA THR A 50 -13.92 -16.11 -18.73
C THR A 50 -15.17 -15.30 -18.36
N PHE A 51 -15.11 -13.96 -18.41
CA PHE A 51 -16.10 -13.05 -17.81
C PHE A 51 -16.51 -13.48 -16.38
N SER A 52 -15.65 -14.24 -15.72
CA SER A 52 -16.00 -15.01 -14.54
C SER A 52 -15.84 -14.14 -13.30
N LYS A 53 -16.85 -14.23 -12.43
CA LYS A 53 -16.89 -13.57 -11.12
C LYS A 53 -16.07 -14.29 -10.03
N GLY A 54 -15.48 -15.44 -10.34
CA GLY A 54 -14.91 -16.35 -9.35
C GLY A 54 -13.39 -16.27 -9.24
N GLY A 55 -12.90 -16.13 -8.00
CA GLY A 55 -11.55 -16.58 -7.62
C GLY A 55 -10.48 -15.50 -7.43
N ASN A 56 -10.86 -14.30 -7.02
CA ASN A 56 -9.89 -13.27 -6.66
C ASN A 56 -9.71 -13.29 -5.14
N GLU A 57 -8.47 -13.44 -4.67
CA GLU A 57 -8.14 -13.30 -3.26
C GLU A 57 -8.47 -11.86 -2.83
N GLN A 58 -9.41 -11.74 -1.89
CA GLN A 58 -9.85 -10.48 -1.35
C GLN A 58 -9.58 -10.48 0.15
N VAL A 59 -8.72 -9.58 0.56
CA VAL A 59 -8.48 -9.29 1.98
C VAL A 59 -9.23 -7.99 2.29
N VAL A 60 -10.17 -8.08 3.21
CA VAL A 60 -10.88 -6.91 3.74
C VAL A 60 -10.38 -6.68 5.16
N ALA A 61 -9.83 -5.50 5.41
CA ALA A 61 -9.47 -5.05 6.75
C ALA A 61 -10.18 -3.73 7.06
N LEU A 62 -10.20 -3.32 8.32
CA LEU A 62 -10.82 -2.06 8.70
C LEU A 62 -9.82 -0.91 8.55
N LEU A 63 -10.29 0.27 8.14
CA LEU A 63 -9.44 1.47 8.01
C LEU A 63 -8.84 1.90 9.36
N ASN A 64 -9.60 1.74 10.45
CA ASN A 64 -9.15 2.07 11.80
C ASN A 64 -8.05 1.13 12.32
N GLU A 65 -7.87 -0.04 11.70
CA GLU A 65 -6.80 -0.96 12.03
C GLU A 65 -5.49 -0.55 11.35
N ILE A 66 -5.52 0.29 10.32
CA ILE A 66 -4.29 0.80 9.69
C ILE A 66 -3.69 1.86 10.63
N ARG A 67 -2.50 1.57 11.13
CA ARG A 67 -1.74 2.45 12.01
C ARG A 67 -0.83 3.38 11.21
N ASP A 68 -0.15 2.84 10.21
CA ASP A 68 0.92 3.55 9.50
C ASP A 68 1.15 2.96 8.10
N VAL A 69 1.78 3.74 7.22
CA VAL A 69 2.17 3.35 5.86
C VAL A 69 3.66 3.59 5.67
N ASN A 70 4.43 2.52 5.50
CA ASN A 70 5.88 2.57 5.37
C ASN A 70 6.36 2.18 3.98
N VAL A 71 7.59 2.59 3.66
CA VAL A 71 8.30 2.12 2.47
C VAL A 71 9.39 1.15 2.90
N GLU A 72 9.31 -0.09 2.42
CA GLU A 72 10.30 -1.12 2.69
C GLU A 72 11.20 -1.33 1.47
N GLU A 73 12.51 -1.45 1.71
CA GLU A 73 13.50 -1.74 0.68
C GLU A 73 13.67 -3.25 0.56
N GLU A 74 13.42 -3.78 -0.64
CA GLU A 74 13.62 -5.19 -0.97
C GLU A 74 14.79 -5.33 -1.95
N THR A 75 15.78 -6.14 -1.60
CA THR A 75 16.86 -6.49 -2.53
C THR A 75 16.38 -7.51 -3.56
N VAL A 76 16.15 -7.05 -4.78
CA VAL A 76 15.75 -7.90 -5.90
C VAL A 76 16.99 -8.51 -6.54
N ARG A 77 17.05 -9.84 -6.56
CA ARG A 77 18.18 -10.59 -7.11
C ARG A 77 18.44 -10.15 -8.57
N TYR A 78 19.68 -9.74 -8.86
CA TYR A 78 20.14 -9.20 -10.16
C TYR A 78 19.62 -7.81 -10.56
N PHE A 79 18.51 -7.33 -10.01
CA PHE A 79 17.92 -6.04 -10.38
C PHE A 79 18.20 -4.91 -9.37
N GLY A 80 18.89 -5.22 -8.27
CA GLY A 80 19.37 -4.23 -7.30
C GLY A 80 18.34 -3.96 -6.19
N LYS A 81 18.05 -2.69 -5.92
CA LYS A 81 17.13 -2.27 -4.86
C LYS A 81 15.74 -2.00 -5.44
N GLY A 82 14.74 -2.65 -4.87
CA GLY A 82 13.32 -2.38 -5.08
C GLY A 82 12.71 -1.75 -3.83
N TYR A 83 11.59 -1.05 -4.01
CA TYR A 83 10.85 -0.39 -2.94
C TYR A 83 9.37 -0.79 -2.98
N LEU A 84 8.80 -1.04 -1.81
CA LEU A 84 7.41 -1.45 -1.62
C LEU A 84 6.71 -0.51 -0.65
N VAL A 85 5.45 -0.19 -0.91
CA VAL A 85 4.59 0.46 0.08
C VAL A 85 3.92 -0.62 0.93
N VAL A 86 4.03 -0.53 2.24
CA VAL A 86 3.54 -1.53 3.20
C VAL A 86 2.60 -0.86 4.19
N LEU A 87 1.38 -1.39 4.30
CA LEU A 87 0.41 -1.00 5.32
C LEU A 87 0.75 -1.73 6.62
N ARG A 88 0.86 -0.99 7.73
CA ARG A 88 1.04 -1.54 9.08
C ARG A 88 -0.25 -1.45 9.86
N PHE A 89 -0.67 -2.58 10.42
CA PHE A 89 -1.91 -2.67 11.18
C PHE A 89 -1.64 -2.67 12.69
N VAL A 90 -2.61 -2.17 13.48
CA VAL A 90 -2.55 -2.12 14.96
C VAL A 90 -2.37 -3.49 15.60
N THR A 91 -2.82 -4.55 14.92
CA THR A 91 -2.68 -5.96 15.29
C THR A 91 -1.24 -6.48 15.14
N GLY A 92 -0.35 -5.70 14.52
CA GLY A 92 1.07 -6.01 14.34
C GLY A 92 1.41 -6.71 13.02
N PHE A 93 0.43 -7.07 12.18
CA PHE A 93 0.73 -7.57 10.83
C PHE A 93 1.02 -6.41 9.87
N SER A 94 1.83 -6.69 8.86
CA SER A 94 2.17 -5.76 7.78
C SER A 94 1.80 -6.37 6.45
N HIS A 95 1.19 -5.59 5.54
CA HIS A 95 0.74 -6.08 4.25
C HIS A 95 1.26 -5.16 3.13
N PRO A 96 2.09 -5.65 2.19
CA PRO A 96 2.52 -4.86 1.06
C PRO A 96 1.34 -4.55 0.14
N LEU A 97 1.30 -3.34 -0.44
CA LEU A 97 0.25 -2.97 -1.39
C LEU A 97 0.41 -3.70 -2.73
N THR A 98 1.65 -4.05 -3.08
CA THR A 98 1.97 -4.77 -4.31
C THR A 98 2.82 -6.00 -4.00
N GLN A 99 2.65 -7.08 -4.76
CA GLN A 99 3.45 -8.31 -4.60
C GLN A 99 4.90 -8.14 -5.06
N SER A 100 5.17 -7.20 -5.97
CA SER A 100 6.51 -6.96 -6.52
C SER A 100 7.01 -5.56 -6.17
N ALA A 101 8.30 -5.48 -5.83
CA ALA A 101 8.94 -4.22 -5.54
C ALA A 101 9.16 -3.38 -6.80
N VAL A 102 8.93 -2.07 -6.67
CA VAL A 102 9.20 -1.11 -7.74
C VAL A 102 10.70 -0.84 -7.80
N LEU A 103 11.32 -1.15 -8.94
CA LEU A 103 12.74 -0.94 -9.15
C LEU A 103 13.06 0.55 -9.38
N GLY A 104 14.09 1.05 -8.72
CA GLY A 104 14.79 2.26 -9.17
C GLY A 104 14.17 3.63 -8.87
N CYS A 105 13.04 3.75 -8.17
CA CYS A 105 12.38 5.04 -7.91
C CYS A 105 11.83 5.18 -6.47
N ARG A 106 12.72 5.24 -5.48
CA ARG A 106 12.32 5.38 -4.06
C ARG A 106 11.43 6.59 -3.80
N SER A 107 11.72 7.73 -4.43
CA SER A 107 10.98 8.99 -4.25
C SER A 107 9.51 8.86 -4.60
N ASP A 108 9.20 8.12 -5.67
CA ASP A 108 7.84 7.98 -6.17
C ASP A 108 7.04 7.06 -5.26
N VAL A 109 7.67 5.98 -4.78
CA VAL A 109 7.11 5.06 -3.79
C VAL A 109 6.84 5.79 -2.47
N GLU A 110 7.75 6.65 -2.02
CA GLU A 110 7.55 7.52 -0.86
C GLU A 110 6.43 8.54 -1.08
N ALA A 111 6.31 9.12 -2.29
CA ALA A 111 5.23 10.04 -2.61
C ALA A 111 3.85 9.36 -2.54
N ILE A 112 3.76 8.10 -3.01
CA ILE A 112 2.55 7.28 -2.87
C ILE A 112 2.27 7.00 -1.40
N ALA A 113 3.27 6.59 -0.61
CA ALA A 113 3.09 6.36 0.82
C ALA A 113 2.53 7.61 1.52
N ARG A 114 3.12 8.79 1.29
CA ARG A 114 2.63 10.08 1.83
C ARG A 114 1.22 10.42 1.38
N LEU A 115 0.87 10.13 0.13
CA LEU A 115 -0.48 10.34 -0.38
C LEU A 115 -1.50 9.46 0.36
N ILE A 116 -1.15 8.21 0.65
CA ILE A 116 -2.02 7.30 1.41
C ILE A 116 -2.10 7.73 2.87
N THR A 117 -0.98 8.08 3.51
CA THR A 117 -0.93 8.59 4.90
C THR A 117 -1.82 9.82 5.06
N SER A 118 -1.69 10.80 4.16
CA SER A 118 -2.51 12.02 4.17
C SER A 118 -3.98 11.73 3.85
N PHE A 119 -4.26 10.83 2.91
CA PHE A 119 -5.62 10.40 2.63
C PHE A 119 -6.26 9.73 3.85
N LEU A 120 -5.53 8.90 4.60
CA LEU A 120 -6.04 8.22 5.79
C LEU A 120 -5.97 9.07 7.06
N GLU A 121 -5.41 10.27 6.99
CA GLU A 121 -5.21 11.20 8.13
C GLU A 121 -4.40 10.61 9.30
N LEU A 122 -3.48 9.68 9.00
CA LEU A 122 -2.70 8.97 10.02
C LEU A 122 -1.72 9.90 10.78
N ASP A 123 -1.21 10.95 10.12
CA ASP A 123 -0.31 11.96 10.74
C ASP A 123 -0.93 12.67 11.98
N ARG A 124 -2.27 12.72 12.06
CA ARG A 124 -2.97 13.40 13.15
C ARG A 124 -2.99 12.57 14.43
N VAL A 125 -2.92 11.25 14.32
CA VAL A 125 -3.00 10.31 15.45
C VAL A 125 -1.68 10.32 16.24
N GLU A 126 -0.54 10.38 15.56
CA GLU A 126 0.79 10.42 16.20
C GLU A 126 1.02 11.71 17.00
N SER A 127 0.41 12.82 16.57
CA SER A 127 0.48 14.11 17.28
C SER A 127 -0.29 14.14 18.60
N GLN A 128 -1.29 13.26 18.76
CA GLN A 128 -2.16 13.21 19.94
C GLN A 128 -1.54 12.42 21.10
N ASP A 129 -0.74 11.39 20.80
CA ASP A 129 -0.02 10.61 21.82
C ASP A 129 1.14 11.40 22.45
N LEU A 130 1.79 12.29 21.68
CA LEU A 130 2.88 13.14 22.18
C LEU A 130 2.41 14.28 23.10
N SER A 131 1.14 14.67 23.01
CA SER A 131 0.59 15.80 23.79
C SER A 131 0.01 15.41 25.14
N GLN A 132 -0.08 14.11 25.47
CA GLN A 132 -0.50 13.63 26.79
C GLN A 132 0.65 13.25 27.74
N SER A 133 1.92 13.27 27.28
CA SER A 133 3.07 12.89 28.10
C SER A 133 3.84 14.07 28.75
N SER A 134 3.34 15.31 28.68
CA SER A 134 4.06 16.51 29.12
C SER A 134 3.32 17.33 30.20
N GLU A 135 2.68 16.69 31.17
CA GLU A 135 2.18 17.39 32.36
C GLU A 135 2.44 16.58 33.64
N THR A 136 3.65 16.63 34.19
CA THR A 136 3.87 16.42 35.63
C THR A 136 5.10 17.19 36.13
N GLU A 137 4.79 18.33 36.77
CA GLU A 137 5.45 18.98 37.91
C GLU A 137 6.82 19.66 37.75
N ALA A 138 6.76 20.96 37.50
CA ALA A 138 7.64 21.93 38.15
C ALA A 138 6.86 22.64 39.26
N SER A 139 7.31 22.52 40.51
CA SER A 139 7.02 23.51 41.55
C SER A 139 8.23 23.63 42.47
N ASP A 140 8.83 24.81 42.41
CA ASP A 140 9.91 25.31 43.23
C ASP A 140 9.66 25.16 44.75
N ALA A 141 10.73 24.94 45.49
CA ALA A 141 10.86 25.37 46.87
C ALA A 141 12.33 25.72 47.14
N ASP A 142 12.64 27.01 46.96
CA ASP A 142 13.89 27.63 47.38
C ASP A 142 13.76 28.18 48.81
N ASP A 143 14.86 28.02 49.57
CA ASP A 143 15.29 28.73 50.80
C ASP A 143 14.66 28.37 52.18
N PRO A 144 15.33 28.59 53.36
CA PRO A 144 16.66 29.16 53.61
C PRO A 144 17.59 28.39 54.59
N LEU A 145 18.85 28.87 54.64
CA LEU A 145 19.88 28.69 55.67
C LEU A 145 19.34 28.71 57.11
N ASP A 146 19.77 27.75 57.96
CA ASP A 146 20.10 28.07 59.35
C ASP A 146 21.03 27.06 60.07
N ARG A 147 21.81 27.62 61.00
CA ARG A 147 22.93 27.07 61.80
C ARG A 147 22.56 25.89 62.73
N TYR A 148 23.50 24.96 62.95
CA TYR A 148 24.43 24.92 64.11
C TYR A 148 25.43 23.77 63.99
#